data_AF-A0A1G1JYL4-F1
#
_entry.id   AF-A0A1G1JYL4-F1
#
_cell.length_a   1.000
_cell.length_b   1.000
_cell.length_c   1.000
_cell.angle_alpha   90.00
_cell.angle_beta   90.00
_cell.angle_gamma   90.00
#
_symmetry.space_group_name_H-M   'P 1'
#
loop_
_entity.id
_entity.type
_entity.pdbx_description
1 polymer ?
#
loop_
_entity_poly.entity_id
_entity_poly.type
_entity_poly.pdbx_seq_one_letter_code
_entity_poly.pdbx_strand_id
1 'polypeptide(L)'
;MVERSWNQTTIKAELMKLINDNRLTEREEKVIRLRWGIGDGYCRTLEEVGQVFNITPARIKQIEVKVIQKLKRVKMRPSYEELISLSPFLGEKKTRQEVEELMDAIENCGYQWDLKSKMFFNTEISLGIRTQGLDLFTPEKFRKWDLERRNEAIKYPEQTAAKRLWGAWFSKILCATFLWAFLGWIFVSWQIWFLVLLSLIVGFVCFRIYCFRKMQMPDEWLEEQKKKYSSK
;
A
#
# COMPACT_ATOMS: atom_id res chain seq x y z
N MET A 1 30.95 -0.56 2.50
CA MET A 1 30.95 -1.16 3.85
C MET A 1 29.50 -1.20 4.31
N VAL A 2 28.78 -2.31 4.40
CA VAL A 2 29.09 -3.56 5.11
C VAL A 2 28.41 -4.72 4.37
N GLU A 3 29.15 -5.45 3.55
CA GLU A 3 28.77 -6.81 3.16
C GLU A 3 29.25 -7.71 4.29
N ARG A 4 28.40 -7.89 5.32
CA ARG A 4 28.62 -8.94 6.32
C ARG A 4 28.60 -10.27 5.56
N SER A 5 29.77 -10.91 5.42
CA SER A 5 29.85 -12.31 5.00
C SER A 5 29.03 -13.11 6.00
N TRP A 6 27.87 -13.57 5.58
CA TRP A 6 27.01 -14.34 6.46
C TRP A 6 27.67 -15.69 6.72
N ASN A 7 28.01 -15.96 7.97
CA ASN A 7 28.45 -17.30 8.37
C ASN A 7 27.26 -18.26 8.19
N GLN A 8 27.46 -19.35 7.43
CA GLN A 8 26.40 -20.31 7.08
C GLN A 8 25.70 -20.86 8.33
N THR A 9 26.43 -21.04 9.43
CA THR A 9 25.89 -21.52 10.71
C THR A 9 24.92 -20.52 11.34
N THR A 10 25.19 -19.23 11.23
CA THR A 10 24.31 -18.17 11.80
C THR A 10 23.00 -18.07 11.02
N ILE A 11 23.06 -18.13 9.68
CA ILE A 11 21.84 -18.14 8.85
C ILE A 11 21.00 -19.37 9.17
N LYS A 12 21.62 -20.54 9.30
CA LYS A 12 20.90 -21.79 9.59
C LYS A 12 20.08 -21.68 10.87
N ALA A 13 20.65 -21.10 11.93
CA ALA A 13 19.95 -20.88 13.20
C ALA A 13 18.79 -19.87 13.05
N GLU A 14 19.01 -18.77 12.31
CA GLU A 14 17.97 -17.77 12.06
C GLU A 14 16.82 -18.34 11.20
N LEU A 15 17.12 -19.16 10.19
CA LEU A 15 16.11 -19.85 9.37
C LEU A 15 15.29 -20.85 10.18
N MET A 16 15.93 -21.55 11.12
CA MET A 16 15.25 -22.50 12.00
C MET A 16 14.18 -21.82 12.87
N LYS A 17 14.43 -20.58 13.31
CA LYS A 17 13.41 -19.77 14.01
C LYS A 17 12.21 -19.48 13.13
N LEU A 18 12.42 -19.01 11.90
CA LEU A 18 11.32 -18.75 10.95
C LEU A 18 10.45 -19.97 10.68
N ILE A 19 11.08 -21.15 10.61
CA ILE A 19 10.40 -22.42 10.40
C ILE A 19 9.54 -22.77 11.61
N ASN A 20 10.09 -22.68 12.82
CA ASN A 20 9.35 -22.97 14.05
C ASN A 20 8.18 -22.00 14.28
N ASP A 21 8.32 -20.74 13.88
CA ASP A 21 7.28 -19.71 14.00
C ASP A 21 6.19 -19.83 12.91
N ASN A 22 6.22 -20.87 12.07
CA ASN A 22 5.29 -21.08 10.94
C ASN A 22 5.16 -19.87 9.99
N ARG A 23 6.23 -19.08 9.82
CA ARG A 23 6.23 -17.88 8.95
C ARG A 23 6.55 -18.18 7.47
N LEU A 24 6.83 -19.42 7.15
CA LEU A 24 7.07 -19.92 5.79
C LEU A 24 5.89 -20.77 5.32
N THR A 25 5.61 -20.74 4.02
CA THR A 25 4.66 -21.71 3.45
C THR A 25 5.31 -23.09 3.45
N GLU A 26 4.51 -24.16 3.48
CA GLU A 26 5.00 -25.54 3.49
C GLU A 26 6.00 -25.82 2.35
N ARG A 27 5.76 -25.25 1.16
CA ARG A 27 6.68 -25.37 0.01
C ARG A 27 7.98 -24.60 0.22
N GLU A 28 7.92 -23.38 0.77
CA GLU A 28 9.10 -22.59 1.09
C GLU A 28 9.96 -23.28 2.15
N GLU A 29 9.31 -23.81 3.20
CA GLU A 29 9.96 -24.54 4.29
C GLU A 29 10.70 -25.78 3.77
N LYS A 30 10.04 -26.64 3.00
CA LYS A 30 10.66 -27.87 2.47
C LYS A 30 11.89 -27.58 1.59
N VAL A 31 11.79 -26.58 0.72
CA VAL A 31 12.92 -26.13 -0.13
C VAL A 31 14.09 -25.67 0.73
N ILE A 32 13.83 -24.85 1.76
CA ILE A 32 14.86 -24.32 2.64
C ILE A 32 15.49 -25.40 3.52
N ARG A 33 14.69 -26.33 4.04
CA ARG A 33 15.18 -27.46 4.84
C ARG A 33 16.19 -28.30 4.06
N LEU A 34 15.85 -28.71 2.83
CA LEU A 34 16.72 -29.52 1.98
C LEU A 34 17.98 -28.76 1.52
N ARG A 35 17.84 -27.45 1.26
CA ARG A 35 18.94 -26.61 0.79
C ARG A 35 20.00 -26.36 1.88
N TRP A 36 19.57 -26.15 3.12
CA TRP A 36 20.42 -25.82 4.26
C TRP A 36 20.69 -26.99 5.21
N GLY A 37 20.26 -28.21 4.82
CA GLY A 37 20.44 -29.43 5.60
C GLY A 37 19.81 -29.35 7.00
N ILE A 38 18.60 -28.76 7.11
CA ILE A 38 17.87 -28.60 8.37
C ILE A 38 17.02 -29.85 8.59
N GLY A 39 17.47 -30.71 9.51
CA GLY A 39 16.82 -31.98 9.85
C GLY A 39 17.63 -33.19 9.40
N ASP A 40 18.16 -33.17 8.18
CA ASP A 40 18.96 -34.26 7.60
C ASP A 40 20.48 -34.01 7.64
N GLY A 41 20.91 -32.78 7.93
CA GLY A 41 22.33 -32.42 8.12
C GLY A 41 23.12 -32.15 6.83
N TYR A 42 22.57 -32.47 5.66
CA TYR A 42 23.25 -32.33 4.37
C TYR A 42 22.69 -31.16 3.55
N CYS A 43 23.55 -30.18 3.24
CA CYS A 43 23.18 -29.08 2.35
C CYS A 43 23.24 -29.54 0.89
N ARG A 44 22.14 -29.39 0.16
CA ARG A 44 22.07 -29.73 -1.27
C ARG A 44 22.31 -28.52 -2.16
N THR A 45 22.78 -28.73 -3.38
CA THR A 45 22.95 -27.65 -4.38
C THR A 45 21.59 -27.19 -4.93
N LEU A 46 21.56 -26.05 -5.62
CA LEU A 46 20.33 -25.57 -6.29
C LEU A 46 19.83 -26.56 -7.35
N GLU A 47 20.74 -27.29 -8.00
CA GLU A 47 20.42 -28.28 -9.02
C GLU A 47 19.79 -29.53 -8.41
N GLU A 48 20.38 -30.06 -7.34
CA GLU A 48 19.86 -31.21 -6.60
C GLU A 48 18.46 -30.93 -6.02
N VAL A 49 18.27 -29.77 -5.39
CA VAL A 49 16.95 -29.36 -4.89
C VAL A 49 15.98 -29.16 -6.06
N GLY A 50 16.45 -28.67 -7.21
CA GLY A 50 15.65 -28.48 -8.42
C GLY A 50 15.09 -29.77 -8.96
N GLN A 51 15.91 -30.82 -8.99
CA GLN A 51 15.51 -32.17 -9.38
C GLN A 51 14.45 -32.75 -8.44
N VAL A 52 14.60 -32.58 -7.12
CA VAL A 52 13.64 -33.09 -6.12
C VAL A 52 12.26 -32.44 -6.25
N PHE A 53 12.19 -31.13 -6.50
CA PHE A 53 10.93 -30.40 -6.60
C PHE A 53 10.42 -30.22 -8.04
N ASN A 54 11.11 -30.78 -9.02
CA ASN A 54 10.85 -30.60 -10.45
C ASN A 54 10.70 -29.11 -10.85
N ILE A 55 11.65 -28.27 -10.39
CA ILE A 55 11.68 -26.83 -10.67
C ILE A 55 13.07 -26.38 -11.08
N THR A 56 13.14 -25.26 -11.80
CA THR A 56 14.41 -24.71 -12.24
C THR A 56 15.24 -24.18 -11.04
N PRO A 57 16.58 -24.25 -11.10
CA PRO A 57 17.46 -23.67 -10.08
C PRO A 57 17.19 -22.17 -9.83
N ALA A 58 16.81 -21.44 -10.88
CA ALA A 58 16.42 -20.03 -10.79
C ALA A 58 15.20 -19.83 -9.88
N ARG A 59 14.22 -20.74 -9.94
CA ARG A 59 13.04 -20.68 -9.06
C ARG A 59 13.41 -20.91 -7.60
N ILE A 60 14.35 -21.81 -7.32
CA ILE A 60 14.86 -22.04 -5.95
C ILE A 60 15.58 -20.81 -5.43
N LYS A 61 16.43 -20.19 -6.26
CA LYS A 61 17.09 -18.93 -5.89
C LYS A 61 16.09 -17.82 -5.57
N GLN A 62 14.98 -17.72 -6.32
CA GLN A 62 13.90 -16.77 -5.98
C GLN A 62 13.27 -17.07 -4.61
N ILE A 63 13.03 -18.34 -4.31
CA ILE A 63 12.50 -18.76 -3.00
C ILE A 63 13.50 -18.41 -1.89
N GLU A 64 14.79 -18.69 -2.06
CA GLU A 64 15.84 -18.32 -1.11
C GLU A 64 15.84 -16.81 -0.84
N VAL A 65 15.86 -15.99 -1.91
CA VAL A 65 15.84 -14.52 -1.79
C VAL A 65 14.59 -14.06 -1.02
N LYS A 66 13.42 -14.64 -1.34
CA LYS A 66 12.16 -14.31 -0.66
C LYS A 66 12.21 -14.67 0.83
N VAL A 67 12.75 -15.83 1.18
CA VAL A 67 12.89 -16.29 2.57
C VAL A 67 13.89 -15.41 3.33
N ILE A 68 15.03 -15.08 2.72
CA ILE A 68 16.02 -14.17 3.31
C ILE A 68 15.42 -12.77 3.53
N GLN A 69 14.55 -12.29 2.63
CA GLN A 69 13.82 -11.05 2.85
C GLN A 69 12.87 -11.15 4.05
N LYS A 70 12.15 -12.27 4.21
CA LYS A 70 11.33 -12.53 5.42
C LYS A 70 12.18 -12.52 6.69
N LEU A 71 13.37 -13.14 6.64
CA LEU A 71 14.31 -13.16 7.75
C LEU A 71 14.77 -11.75 8.14
N LYS A 72 15.12 -10.93 7.15
CA LYS A 72 15.47 -9.52 7.37
C LYS A 72 14.32 -8.75 8.02
N ARG A 73 13.08 -8.98 7.59
CA ARG A 73 11.90 -8.33 8.21
C ARG A 73 11.73 -8.73 9.67
N VAL A 74 11.85 -10.02 10.00
CA VAL A 74 11.79 -10.48 11.40
C VAL A 74 12.90 -9.86 12.25
N LYS A 75 14.10 -9.72 11.69
CA LYS A 75 15.22 -9.04 12.38
C LYS A 75 15.02 -7.54 12.52
N MET A 76 14.29 -6.93 11.59
CA MET A 76 13.92 -5.52 11.63
C MET A 76 12.71 -5.27 12.52
N ARG A 77 11.94 -6.29 12.90
CA ARG A 77 10.84 -6.14 13.85
C ARG A 77 11.39 -5.57 15.17
N PRO A 78 10.80 -4.49 15.70
CA PRO A 78 11.26 -3.93 16.95
C PRO A 78 10.99 -4.92 18.08
N SER A 79 11.92 -5.01 19.03
CA SER A 79 11.71 -5.77 20.26
C SER A 79 10.54 -5.15 21.04
N TYR A 80 9.84 -5.96 21.85
CA TYR A 80 8.84 -5.46 22.80
C TYR A 80 9.39 -4.34 23.69
N GLU A 81 10.63 -4.49 24.16
CA GLU A 81 11.32 -3.49 24.99
C GLU A 81 11.60 -2.20 24.20
N GLU A 82 11.98 -2.33 22.92
CA GLU A 82 12.19 -1.19 22.04
C GLU A 82 10.87 -0.43 21.82
N LEU A 83 9.78 -1.14 21.55
CA LEU A 83 8.45 -0.54 21.37
C LEU A 83 7.97 0.22 22.60
N ILE A 84 8.13 -0.36 23.79
CA ILE A 84 7.75 0.30 25.04
C ILE A 84 8.63 1.51 25.31
N SER A 85 9.94 1.43 25.03
CA SER A 85 10.82 2.59 25.20
C SER A 85 10.39 3.79 24.33
N LEU A 86 9.83 3.51 23.15
CA LEU A 86 9.31 4.52 22.22
C LEU A 86 7.88 4.96 22.54
N SER A 87 7.09 4.12 23.20
CA SER A 87 5.69 4.35 23.55
C SER A 87 5.36 3.71 24.91
N PRO A 88 5.67 4.39 26.03
CA PRO A 88 5.48 3.83 27.37
C PRO A 88 4.02 3.44 27.67
N PHE A 89 3.07 4.27 27.20
CA PHE A 89 1.64 4.03 27.36
C PHE A 89 1.15 2.73 26.70
N LEU A 90 1.88 2.19 25.72
CA LEU A 90 1.55 0.93 25.08
C LEU A 90 1.67 -0.23 26.08
N GLY A 91 2.71 -0.24 26.91
CA GLY A 91 2.96 -1.27 27.93
C GLY A 91 2.06 -1.13 29.16
N GLU A 92 1.52 0.06 29.43
CA GLU A 92 0.54 0.27 30.50
C GLU A 92 -0.85 -0.28 30.14
N LYS A 93 -1.23 -0.16 28.86
CA LYS A 93 -2.58 -0.50 28.39
C LYS A 93 -2.72 -1.90 27.81
N LYS A 94 -1.62 -2.53 27.40
CA LYS A 94 -1.63 -3.81 26.70
C LYS A 94 -0.60 -4.76 27.29
N THR A 95 -0.99 -6.02 27.37
CA THR A 95 -0.09 -7.12 27.68
C THR A 95 0.87 -7.39 26.52
N ARG A 96 1.96 -8.10 26.80
CA ARG A 96 2.92 -8.51 25.77
C ARG A 96 2.28 -9.30 24.64
N GLN A 97 1.33 -10.18 24.95
CA GLN A 97 0.61 -10.98 23.95
C GLN A 97 -0.23 -10.09 23.03
N GLU A 98 -0.99 -9.14 23.59
CA GLU A 98 -1.79 -8.21 22.79
C GLU A 98 -0.94 -7.29 21.91
N VAL A 99 0.25 -6.89 22.37
CA VAL A 99 1.20 -6.13 21.56
C VAL A 99 1.73 -7.00 20.42
N GLU A 100 2.09 -8.26 20.67
CA GLU A 100 2.55 -9.18 19.63
C GLU A 100 1.46 -9.46 18.58
N GLU A 101 0.21 -9.67 19.00
CA GLU A 101 -0.92 -9.86 18.09
C GLU A 101 -1.19 -8.61 17.23
N LEU A 102 -1.08 -7.42 17.84
CA LEU A 102 -1.22 -6.16 17.12
C LEU A 102 -0.10 -5.99 16.09
N MET A 103 1.13 -6.30 16.48
CA MET A 103 2.29 -6.28 15.61
C MET A 103 2.16 -7.25 14.43
N ASP A 104 1.68 -8.47 14.68
CA ASP A 104 1.40 -9.44 13.63
C ASP A 104 0.29 -8.93 12.69
N ALA A 105 -0.74 -8.26 13.21
CA ALA A 105 -1.77 -7.63 12.36
C ALA A 105 -1.20 -6.51 11.48
N ILE A 106 -0.33 -5.66 12.02
CA ILE A 106 0.35 -4.58 11.27
C ILE A 106 1.21 -5.16 10.14
N GLU A 107 2.00 -6.20 10.44
CA GLU A 107 2.84 -6.88 9.45
C GLU A 107 2.00 -7.57 8.36
N ASN A 108 0.89 -8.21 8.75
CA ASN A 108 -0.03 -8.85 7.80
C ASN A 108 -0.71 -7.83 6.87
N CYS A 109 -0.96 -6.61 7.35
CA CYS A 109 -1.40 -5.49 6.50
C CYS A 109 -0.28 -4.94 5.59
N GLY A 110 0.94 -5.49 5.63
CA GLY A 110 2.04 -5.14 4.73
C GLY A 110 2.93 -4.00 5.23
N TYR A 111 2.76 -3.55 6.46
CA TYR A 111 3.66 -2.56 7.06
C TYR A 111 4.97 -3.22 7.52
N GLN A 112 6.06 -2.46 7.42
CA GLN A 112 7.39 -2.87 7.84
C GLN A 112 7.96 -1.85 8.81
N TRP A 113 8.71 -2.31 9.81
CA TRP A 113 9.39 -1.40 10.72
C TRP A 113 10.57 -0.72 10.04
N ASP A 114 10.59 0.61 10.09
CA ASP A 114 11.74 1.40 9.69
C ASP A 114 12.58 1.75 10.92
N LEU A 115 13.81 1.21 10.95
CA LEU A 115 14.78 1.45 12.02
C LEU A 115 15.23 2.91 12.12
N LYS A 116 15.21 3.66 11.00
CA LYS A 116 15.63 5.07 10.98
C LYS A 116 14.54 5.97 11.52
N SER A 117 13.34 5.82 10.99
CA SER A 117 12.20 6.67 11.34
C SER A 117 11.45 6.20 12.59
N LYS A 118 11.78 5.02 13.14
CA LYS A 118 11.16 4.40 14.32
C LYS A 118 9.64 4.33 14.20
N MET A 119 9.18 3.92 13.03
CA MET A 119 7.77 3.84 12.68
C MET A 119 7.51 2.69 11.72
N PHE A 120 6.26 2.25 11.65
CA PHE A 120 5.81 1.29 10.65
C PHE A 120 5.53 2.01 9.33
N PHE A 121 5.98 1.44 8.23
CA PHE A 121 5.77 2.01 6.91
C PHE A 121 5.35 0.94 5.92
N ASN A 122 4.28 1.22 5.17
CA ASN A 122 3.83 0.40 4.07
C ASN A 122 4.24 1.08 2.75
N THR A 123 5.20 0.47 2.07
CA THR A 123 5.75 0.99 0.80
C THR A 123 4.76 0.92 -0.35
N GLU A 124 3.78 0.01 -0.32
CA GLU A 124 2.83 -0.18 -1.43
C GLU A 124 1.83 0.99 -1.51
N ILE A 125 1.42 1.52 -0.35
CA ILE A 125 0.47 2.63 -0.25
C ILE A 125 1.13 3.94 0.24
N SER A 126 2.44 3.95 0.42
CA SER A 126 3.23 5.07 0.95
C SER A 126 2.67 5.62 2.27
N LEU A 127 2.17 4.73 3.13
CA LEU A 127 1.52 5.10 4.39
C LEU A 127 2.39 4.71 5.58
N GLY A 128 2.57 5.66 6.50
CA GLY A 128 3.35 5.47 7.70
C GLY A 128 2.49 5.58 8.97
N ILE A 129 2.83 4.77 9.98
CA ILE A 129 2.16 4.71 11.28
C ILE A 129 3.22 4.80 12.36
N ARG A 130 3.09 5.83 13.20
CA ARG A 130 3.98 6.05 14.35
C ARG A 130 3.67 5.05 15.46
N THR A 131 4.64 4.83 16.34
CA THR A 131 4.45 4.05 17.59
C THR A 131 3.48 4.73 18.56
N GLN A 132 3.40 6.05 18.51
CA GLN A 132 2.46 6.84 19.29
C GLN A 132 1.03 6.67 18.74
N GLY A 133 0.09 6.32 19.61
CA GLY A 133 -1.30 6.02 19.24
C GLY A 133 -1.53 4.56 18.87
N LEU A 134 -0.49 3.71 18.87
CA LEU A 134 -0.65 2.27 18.66
C LEU A 134 -1.46 1.61 19.79
N ASP A 135 -1.46 2.23 20.97
CA ASP A 135 -2.26 1.83 22.13
C ASP A 135 -3.77 1.87 21.87
N LEU A 136 -4.22 2.71 20.92
CA LEU A 136 -5.63 2.86 20.55
C LEU A 136 -6.13 1.73 19.64
N PHE A 137 -5.22 0.95 19.06
CA PHE A 137 -5.57 -0.11 18.13
C PHE A 137 -5.72 -1.46 18.84
N THR A 138 -6.80 -2.15 18.52
CA THR A 138 -6.86 -3.61 18.60
C THR A 138 -6.46 -4.18 17.23
N PRO A 139 -6.01 -5.44 17.14
CA PRO A 139 -5.68 -6.07 15.86
C PRO A 139 -6.79 -5.88 14.81
N GLU A 140 -8.06 -6.09 15.20
CA GLU A 140 -9.20 -5.91 14.30
C GLU A 140 -9.48 -4.45 13.93
N LYS A 141 -9.37 -3.52 14.88
CA LYS A 141 -9.50 -2.09 14.59
C LYS A 141 -8.43 -1.63 13.61
N PHE A 142 -7.21 -2.15 13.74
CA PHE A 142 -6.12 -1.81 12.84
C PHE A 142 -6.40 -2.29 11.42
N ARG A 143 -6.83 -3.55 11.24
CA ARG A 143 -7.21 -4.09 9.93
C ARG A 143 -8.31 -3.28 9.27
N LYS A 144 -9.35 -2.91 10.03
CA LYS A 144 -10.44 -2.08 9.53
C LYS A 144 -9.95 -0.70 9.11
N TRP A 145 -9.13 -0.06 9.94
CA TRP A 145 -8.54 1.25 9.63
C TRP A 145 -7.67 1.19 8.37
N ASP A 146 -6.86 0.15 8.19
CA ASP A 146 -6.03 -0.05 6.99
C ASP A 146 -6.90 -0.21 5.74
N LEU A 147 -7.96 -1.02 5.82
CA LEU A 147 -8.91 -1.21 4.74
C LEU A 147 -9.60 0.10 4.34
N GLU A 148 -10.06 0.87 5.31
CA GLU A 148 -10.67 2.19 5.08
C GLU A 148 -9.69 3.14 4.37
N ARG A 149 -8.44 3.22 4.85
CA ARG A 149 -7.38 4.04 4.24
C ARG A 149 -7.05 3.62 2.81
N ARG A 150 -7.02 2.32 2.53
CA ARG A 150 -6.83 1.80 1.16
C ARG A 150 -7.98 2.20 0.25
N ASN A 151 -9.22 2.09 0.73
CA ASN A 151 -10.41 2.51 -0.03
C ASN A 151 -10.41 4.02 -0.31
N GLU A 152 -10.00 4.84 0.66
CA GLU A 152 -9.81 6.28 0.46
C GLU A 152 -8.77 6.59 -0.61
N ALA A 153 -7.64 5.89 -0.61
CA ALA A 153 -6.58 6.07 -1.60
C ALA A 153 -7.08 5.76 -3.04
N ILE A 154 -7.98 4.80 -3.20
CA ILE A 154 -8.63 4.48 -4.49
C ILE A 154 -9.61 5.59 -4.90
N LYS A 155 -10.35 6.17 -3.95
CA LYS A 155 -11.37 7.21 -4.21
C LYS A 155 -10.78 8.61 -4.47
N TYR A 156 -9.63 8.92 -3.88
CA TYR A 156 -8.97 10.23 -3.98
C TYR A 156 -8.62 10.69 -5.41
N PRO A 157 -8.09 9.86 -6.33
CA PRO A 157 -7.79 10.29 -7.70
C PRO A 157 -9.03 10.69 -8.51
N GLU A 158 -10.17 10.01 -8.33
CA GLU A 158 -11.43 10.27 -9.06
C GLU A 158 -11.95 11.70 -8.82
N GLN A 159 -11.94 12.16 -7.57
CA GLN A 159 -12.50 13.47 -7.23
C GLN A 159 -11.53 14.63 -7.51
N THR A 160 -10.23 14.38 -7.43
CA THR A 160 -9.22 15.45 -7.45
C THR A 160 -8.92 15.91 -8.88
N ALA A 161 -8.92 15.01 -9.86
CA ALA A 161 -8.75 15.37 -11.27
C ALA A 161 -9.87 16.31 -11.75
N ALA A 162 -11.12 15.96 -11.44
CA ALA A 162 -12.28 16.79 -11.76
C ALA A 162 -12.22 18.16 -11.06
N LYS A 163 -11.88 18.22 -9.76
CA LYS A 163 -11.76 19.48 -9.01
C LYS A 163 -10.63 20.39 -9.53
N ARG A 164 -9.47 19.83 -9.89
CA ARG A 164 -8.33 20.60 -10.42
C ARG A 164 -8.61 21.16 -11.81
N LEU A 165 -9.19 20.36 -12.69
CA LEU A 165 -9.64 20.82 -14.00
C LEU A 165 -10.71 21.92 -13.86
N TRP A 166 -11.66 21.74 -12.94
CA TRP A 166 -12.70 22.75 -12.71
C TRP A 166 -12.12 24.07 -12.20
N GLY A 167 -11.24 24.04 -11.19
CA GLY A 167 -10.61 25.26 -10.65
C GLY A 167 -9.78 26.05 -11.67
N ALA A 168 -9.09 25.35 -12.59
CA ALA A 168 -8.23 25.98 -13.59
C ALA A 168 -9.01 26.65 -14.74
N TRP A 169 -10.21 26.17 -15.06
CA TRP A 169 -10.98 26.64 -16.22
C TRP A 169 -12.18 27.50 -15.85
N PHE A 170 -12.79 27.29 -14.68
CA PHE A 170 -14.02 27.98 -14.28
C PHE A 170 -13.85 29.51 -14.24
N SER A 171 -12.77 30.01 -13.64
CA SER A 171 -12.49 31.46 -13.57
C SER A 171 -12.24 32.09 -14.95
N LYS A 172 -11.58 31.36 -15.86
CA LYS A 172 -11.29 31.83 -17.22
C LYS A 172 -12.55 31.89 -18.08
N ILE A 173 -13.42 30.88 -17.97
CA ILE A 173 -14.71 30.84 -18.65
C ILE A 173 -15.60 31.98 -18.15
N LEU A 174 -15.67 32.20 -16.84
CA LEU A 174 -16.46 33.29 -16.25
C LEU A 174 -16.00 34.66 -16.76
N CYS A 175 -14.69 34.94 -16.74
CA CYS A 175 -14.15 36.21 -17.22
C CYS A 175 -14.43 36.44 -18.71
N ALA A 176 -14.25 35.41 -19.55
CA ALA A 176 -14.53 35.50 -20.98
C ALA A 176 -16.01 35.82 -21.23
N THR A 177 -16.94 35.18 -20.50
CA THR A 177 -18.37 35.45 -20.64
C THR A 177 -18.75 36.87 -20.21
N PHE A 178 -18.14 37.40 -19.14
CA PHE A 178 -18.39 38.77 -18.68
C PHE A 178 -17.85 39.81 -19.67
N LEU A 179 -16.66 39.60 -20.24
CA LEU A 179 -16.07 40.50 -21.23
C LEU A 179 -16.90 40.55 -22.51
N TRP A 180 -17.36 39.39 -23.00
CA TRP A 180 -18.24 39.31 -24.16
C TRP A 180 -19.61 39.96 -23.88
N ALA A 181 -20.13 39.81 -22.66
CA ALA A 181 -21.38 40.44 -22.25
C ALA A 181 -21.31 41.96 -22.14
N PHE A 182 -20.21 42.47 -21.62
CA PHE A 182 -19.98 43.90 -21.54
C PHE A 182 -19.85 44.53 -22.95
N LEU A 183 -19.12 43.89 -23.86
CA LEU A 183 -18.89 44.38 -25.22
C LEU A 183 -20.15 44.29 -26.10
N GLY A 184 -20.95 43.24 -25.97
CA GLY A 184 -22.14 43.04 -26.80
C GLY A 184 -23.34 43.90 -26.41
N TRP A 185 -23.38 44.44 -25.18
CA TRP A 185 -24.49 45.27 -24.68
C TRP A 185 -24.65 46.57 -25.49
N ILE A 186 -23.56 47.05 -26.13
CA ILE A 186 -23.53 48.34 -26.82
C ILE A 186 -24.22 48.29 -28.20
N PHE A 187 -24.30 47.12 -28.84
CA PHE A 187 -24.68 47.01 -30.25
C PHE A 187 -25.93 46.17 -30.54
N VAL A 188 -26.46 45.43 -29.56
CA VAL A 188 -27.52 44.43 -29.80
C VAL A 188 -28.68 44.64 -28.83
N SER A 189 -29.90 44.66 -29.35
CA SER A 189 -31.14 44.80 -28.56
C SER A 189 -31.21 43.75 -27.45
N TRP A 190 -31.63 44.18 -26.26
CA TRP A 190 -31.61 43.40 -25.01
C TRP A 190 -32.36 42.05 -25.10
N GLN A 191 -33.35 41.94 -26.00
CA GLN A 191 -34.10 40.70 -26.24
C GLN A 191 -33.26 39.59 -26.89
N ILE A 192 -32.38 39.94 -27.84
CA ILE A 192 -31.50 38.98 -28.52
C ILE A 192 -30.41 38.50 -27.55
N TRP A 193 -29.95 39.42 -26.70
CA TRP A 193 -28.99 39.14 -25.64
C TRP A 193 -29.46 38.05 -24.67
N PHE A 194 -30.73 38.10 -24.25
CA PHE A 194 -31.28 37.13 -23.33
C PHE A 194 -31.35 35.71 -23.91
N LEU A 195 -31.68 35.60 -25.21
CA LEU A 195 -31.73 34.32 -25.92
C LEU A 195 -30.35 33.68 -26.10
N VAL A 196 -29.33 34.49 -26.42
CA VAL A 196 -27.94 34.01 -26.55
C VAL A 196 -27.39 33.57 -25.20
N LEU A 197 -27.64 34.34 -24.13
CA LEU A 197 -27.24 33.98 -22.78
C LEU A 197 -27.90 32.67 -22.33
N LEU A 198 -29.20 32.50 -22.57
CA LEU A 198 -29.93 31.27 -22.26
C LEU A 198 -29.33 30.08 -23.01
N SER A 199 -29.03 30.22 -24.31
CA SER A 199 -28.41 29.17 -25.13
C SER A 199 -27.03 28.77 -24.61
N LEU A 200 -26.20 29.74 -24.20
CA LEU A 200 -24.89 29.46 -23.61
C LEU A 200 -24.99 28.77 -22.26
N ILE A 201 -25.96 29.14 -21.41
CA ILE A 201 -26.21 28.48 -20.12
C ILE A 201 -26.63 27.02 -20.35
N VAL A 202 -27.56 26.78 -21.27
CA VAL A 202 -28.00 25.41 -21.61
C VAL A 202 -26.85 24.59 -22.19
N GLY A 203 -26.07 25.17 -23.11
CA GLY A 203 -24.88 24.54 -23.68
C GLY A 203 -23.85 24.18 -22.60
N PHE A 204 -23.63 25.07 -21.63
CA PHE A 204 -22.74 24.83 -20.50
C PHE A 204 -23.25 23.70 -19.58
N VAL A 205 -24.55 23.65 -19.30
CA VAL A 205 -25.16 22.57 -18.51
C VAL A 205 -25.03 21.23 -19.23
N CYS A 206 -25.31 21.17 -20.53
CA CYS A 206 -25.15 19.96 -21.35
C CYS A 206 -23.69 19.51 -21.42
N PHE A 207 -22.75 20.44 -21.63
CA PHE A 207 -21.32 20.15 -21.62
C PHE A 207 -20.84 19.64 -20.26
N ARG A 208 -21.35 20.21 -19.16
CA ARG A 208 -21.07 19.74 -17.80
C ARG A 208 -21.54 18.30 -17.61
N ILE A 209 -22.76 17.97 -18.04
CA ILE A 209 -23.31 16.61 -17.95
C ILE A 209 -22.46 15.63 -18.80
N TYR A 210 -22.06 16.05 -20.00
CA TYR A 210 -21.21 15.26 -20.89
C TYR A 210 -19.81 14.99 -20.31
N CYS A 211 -19.12 16.03 -19.85
CA CYS A 211 -17.78 15.90 -19.26
C CYS A 211 -17.81 15.09 -17.96
N PHE A 212 -18.84 15.22 -17.14
CA PHE A 212 -18.98 14.44 -15.91
C PHE A 212 -19.14 12.94 -16.21
N ARG A 213 -19.92 12.58 -17.24
CA ARG A 213 -20.05 11.19 -17.70
C ARG A 213 -18.76 10.62 -18.29
N LYS A 214 -17.99 11.43 -19.02
CA LYS A 214 -16.74 10.97 -19.67
C LYS A 214 -15.53 10.90 -18.74
N MET A 215 -15.57 11.58 -17.58
CA MET A 215 -14.51 11.53 -16.57
C MET A 215 -14.66 10.40 -15.54
N GLN A 216 -15.78 9.65 -15.56
CA GLN A 216 -15.82 8.38 -14.83
C GLN A 216 -14.77 7.45 -15.45
N MET A 217 -13.73 7.14 -14.67
CA MET A 217 -12.69 6.21 -15.12
C MET A 217 -13.34 4.88 -15.52
N PRO A 218 -12.86 4.20 -16.57
CA PRO A 218 -13.49 2.97 -17.05
C PRO A 218 -13.57 1.95 -15.91
N ASP A 219 -14.75 1.35 -15.72
CA ASP A 219 -15.05 0.40 -14.64
C ASP A 219 -14.03 -0.75 -14.57
N GLU A 220 -13.43 -1.13 -15.71
CA GLU A 220 -12.35 -2.11 -15.82
C GLU A 220 -11.13 -1.78 -14.95
N TRP A 221 -10.70 -0.51 -14.90
CA TRP A 221 -9.54 -0.11 -14.08
C TRP A 221 -9.86 -0.23 -12.59
N LEU A 222 -11.09 0.11 -12.19
CA LEU A 222 -11.56 -0.03 -10.81
C LEU A 222 -11.70 -1.50 -10.42
N GLU A 223 -12.19 -2.36 -11.31
CA GLU A 223 -12.22 -3.80 -11.10
C GLU A 223 -10.83 -4.42 -11.01
N GLU A 224 -9.87 -3.95 -11.83
CA GLU A 224 -8.49 -4.41 -11.80
C GLU A 224 -7.80 -4.04 -10.48
N GLN A 225 -8.00 -2.82 -9.98
CA GLN A 225 -7.53 -2.46 -8.64
C GLN A 225 -8.23 -3.30 -7.56
N LYS A 226 -9.55 -3.43 -7.60
CA LYS A 226 -10.30 -4.28 -6.62
C LYS A 226 -9.79 -5.73 -6.62
N LYS A 227 -9.54 -6.33 -7.78
CA LYS A 227 -8.96 -7.69 -7.88
C LYS A 227 -7.56 -7.75 -7.30
N LYS A 228 -6.71 -6.76 -7.61
CA LYS A 228 -5.33 -6.67 -7.09
C LYS A 228 -5.28 -6.55 -5.57
N TYR A 229 -6.28 -5.93 -4.95
CA TYR A 229 -6.35 -5.71 -3.51
C TYR A 229 -7.22 -6.73 -2.76
N SER A 230 -8.12 -7.46 -3.42
CA SER A 230 -8.97 -8.49 -2.82
C SER A 230 -8.34 -9.90 -2.84
N SER A 231 -7.22 -10.12 -3.57
CA SER A 231 -6.58 -11.44 -3.72
C SER A 231 -5.31 -11.64 -2.88
N LYS A 232 -5.03 -10.80 -1.89
CA LYS A 232 -3.93 -10.95 -0.93
C LYS A 232 -4.50 -11.03 0.48
#